data_AF-A0A1D3L9S6-F1
#
_entry.id   AF-A0A1D3L9S6-F1
#
_cell.length_a   1.000
_cell.length_b   1.000
_cell.length_c   1.000
_cell.angle_alpha   90.00
_cell.angle_beta   90.00
_cell.angle_gamma   90.00
#
_symmetry.space_group_name_H-M   'P 1'
#
loop_
_entity.id
_entity.type
_entity.pdbx_description
1 polymer ?
#
loop_
_entity_poly.entity_id
_entity_poly.type
_entity_poly.pdbx_seq_one_letter_code
_entity_poly.pdbx_strand_id
1 'polypeptide(L)'
;MAPNGMCETFLEADKIINGENDARMTMEDIRKNPSFNGFCPNNKCVTNVQCIGAMTTYLFWKIKANQNNENGEYFLMWLSDKLFKMHKEDKREGENNRITLDEAYKKYLDKDIGDYKYWNRLDNVKGLKDANLRHMNEFYKLLNSICKTIVSYNPKSAENNKNFIINSTESFNQYMPLYQNVSKCDSYLHLLDNLKKTYEKFRTTIKNADPNL
;
A
#
# COMPACT_ATOMS: atom_id res chain seq x y z
N MET A 1 -6.86 6.08 11.97
CA MET A 1 -5.45 6.55 12.04
C MET A 1 -5.38 7.85 11.27
N ALA A 2 -4.55 8.82 11.67
CA ALA A 2 -4.34 10.01 10.83
C ALA A 2 -3.67 9.60 9.50
N PRO A 3 -3.97 10.27 8.37
CA PRO A 3 -3.37 9.94 7.06
C PRO A 3 -1.84 9.85 7.10
N ASN A 4 -1.18 10.75 7.83
CA ASN A 4 0.28 10.77 7.98
C ASN A 4 0.83 9.46 8.55
N GLY A 5 0.21 8.93 9.61
CA GLY A 5 0.68 7.70 10.23
C GLY A 5 0.50 6.45 9.36
N MET A 6 -0.57 6.41 8.56
CA MET A 6 -0.80 5.32 7.60
C MET A 6 0.21 5.38 6.45
N CYS A 7 0.44 6.58 5.90
CA CYS A 7 1.43 6.80 4.86
C CYS A 7 2.86 6.48 5.31
N GLU A 8 3.29 6.95 6.48
CA GLU A 8 4.58 6.56 7.05
C GLU A 8 4.71 5.05 7.19
N THR A 9 3.62 4.38 7.59
CA THR A 9 3.62 2.93 7.80
C THR A 9 3.81 2.17 6.48
N PHE A 10 3.15 2.57 5.40
CA PHE A 10 3.33 1.94 4.08
C PHE A 10 4.71 2.22 3.49
N LEU A 11 5.16 3.47 3.51
CA LEU A 11 6.47 3.85 2.98
C LEU A 11 7.60 3.13 3.71
N GLU A 12 7.52 3.05 5.04
CA GLU A 12 8.52 2.34 5.84
C GLU A 12 8.55 0.85 5.53
N ALA A 13 7.38 0.20 5.39
CA ALA A 13 7.34 -1.22 5.04
C ALA A 13 7.91 -1.48 3.63
N ASP A 14 7.66 -0.58 2.68
CA ASP A 14 8.25 -0.65 1.34
C ASP A 14 9.78 -0.57 1.41
N LYS A 15 10.32 0.40 2.15
CA LYS A 15 11.76 0.57 2.37
C LYS A 15 12.41 -0.67 2.99
N ILE A 16 11.79 -1.23 4.03
CA ILE A 16 12.27 -2.44 4.72
C ILE A 16 12.29 -3.64 3.76
N ILE A 17 11.22 -3.83 2.97
CA ILE A 17 11.13 -4.94 2.00
C ILE A 17 12.16 -4.77 0.88
N ASN A 18 12.35 -3.54 0.38
CA ASN A 18 13.27 -3.24 -0.72
C ASN A 18 14.74 -3.17 -0.28
N GLY A 19 15.02 -3.14 1.04
CA GLY A 19 16.38 -2.97 1.56
C GLY A 19 16.95 -1.57 1.31
N GLU A 20 16.11 -0.53 1.37
CA GLU A 20 16.53 0.85 1.15
C GLU A 20 17.42 1.35 2.30
N ASN A 21 18.50 2.08 1.97
CA ASN A 21 19.51 2.55 2.93
C ASN A 21 18.94 3.53 3.97
N ASP A 22 17.85 4.22 3.64
CA ASP A 22 17.17 5.19 4.52
C ASP A 22 15.92 4.61 5.19
N ALA A 23 15.79 3.27 5.23
CA ALA A 23 14.85 2.58 6.11
C ALA A 23 15.22 2.83 7.57
N ARG A 24 14.22 2.97 8.46
CA ARG A 24 14.44 3.13 9.91
C ARG A 24 15.03 1.86 10.54
N MET A 25 14.86 0.71 9.90
CA MET A 25 15.42 -0.57 10.32
C MET A 25 15.55 -1.52 9.15
N THR A 26 16.33 -2.58 9.31
CA THR A 26 16.45 -3.63 8.30
C THR A 26 15.38 -4.72 8.49
N MET A 27 15.24 -5.60 7.49
CA MET A 27 14.44 -6.82 7.63
C MET A 27 14.98 -7.73 8.74
N GLU A 28 16.30 -7.75 8.98
CA GLU A 28 16.89 -8.53 10.08
C GLU A 28 16.53 -7.96 11.45
N ASP A 29 16.40 -6.63 11.56
CA ASP A 29 16.03 -5.97 12.81
C ASP A 29 14.55 -6.19 13.15
N ILE A 30 13.64 -6.05 12.16
CA ILE A 30 12.22 -6.28 12.41
C ILE A 30 11.93 -7.75 12.78
N ARG A 31 12.70 -8.70 12.24
CA ARG A 31 12.68 -10.13 12.63
C ARG A 31 13.18 -10.39 14.05
N LYS A 32 13.67 -9.39 14.79
CA LYS A 32 13.97 -9.53 16.23
C LYS A 32 12.79 -9.09 17.09
N ASN A 33 11.80 -8.39 16.51
CA ASN A 33 10.62 -7.92 17.22
C ASN A 33 9.65 -9.07 17.48
N PRO A 34 9.33 -9.41 18.74
CA PRO A 34 8.42 -10.50 19.08
C PRO A 34 7.02 -10.33 18.47
N SER A 35 6.52 -9.10 18.37
CA SER A 35 5.22 -8.80 17.77
C SER A 35 5.21 -9.05 16.26
N PHE A 36 6.33 -8.85 15.56
CA PHE A 36 6.45 -9.20 14.15
C PHE A 36 6.65 -10.71 13.96
N ASN A 37 7.55 -11.30 14.75
CA ASN A 37 7.85 -12.74 14.69
C ASN A 37 6.63 -13.61 14.97
N GLY A 38 5.71 -13.17 15.82
CA GLY A 38 4.46 -13.88 16.07
C GLY A 38 3.59 -14.06 14.81
N PHE A 39 3.83 -13.30 13.74
CA PHE A 39 3.15 -13.46 12.45
C PHE A 39 3.93 -14.35 11.46
N CYS A 40 5.14 -14.75 11.81
CA CYS A 40 5.96 -15.62 10.98
C CYS A 40 5.58 -17.09 11.17
N PRO A 41 5.58 -17.91 10.09
CA PRO A 41 5.56 -19.35 10.24
C PRO A 41 6.71 -19.83 11.15
N ASN A 42 6.37 -20.61 12.17
CA ASN A 42 7.28 -21.10 13.21
C ASN A 42 8.11 -20.00 13.90
N ASN A 43 7.61 -18.76 13.94
CA ASN A 43 8.27 -17.57 14.50
C ASN A 43 9.64 -17.22 13.87
N LYS A 44 9.92 -17.66 12.63
CA LYS A 44 11.27 -17.54 12.04
C LYS A 44 11.36 -16.93 10.64
N CYS A 45 10.25 -16.74 9.91
CA CYS A 45 10.19 -16.10 8.57
C CYS A 45 11.45 -16.36 7.72
N VAL A 46 11.69 -17.63 7.38
CA VAL A 46 12.96 -18.08 6.81
C VAL A 46 13.11 -17.61 5.36
N THR A 47 12.00 -17.44 4.64
CA THR A 47 11.98 -16.99 3.24
C THR A 47 11.52 -15.54 3.10
N ASN A 48 11.86 -14.91 1.97
CA ASN A 48 11.36 -13.57 1.64
C ASN A 48 9.83 -13.51 1.57
N VAL A 49 9.20 -14.56 1.02
CA VAL A 49 7.73 -14.66 0.93
C VAL A 49 7.11 -14.72 2.33
N GLN A 50 7.67 -15.49 3.25
CA GLN A 50 7.22 -15.54 4.64
C GLN A 50 7.39 -14.18 5.35
N CYS A 51 8.49 -13.46 5.07
CA CYS A 51 8.67 -12.10 5.59
C CYS A 51 7.62 -11.14 5.06
N ILE A 52 7.29 -11.23 3.77
CA ILE A 52 6.24 -10.43 3.17
C ILE A 52 4.89 -10.79 3.80
N GLY A 53 4.59 -12.09 4.03
CA GLY A 53 3.38 -12.53 4.73
C GLY A 53 3.30 -12.06 6.21
N ALA A 54 4.41 -12.01 6.92
CA ALA A 54 4.43 -11.41 8.26
C ALA A 54 4.24 -9.90 8.20
N MET A 55 4.85 -9.22 7.22
CA MET A 55 4.70 -7.78 7.00
C MET A 55 3.28 -7.40 6.61
N THR A 56 2.60 -8.20 5.78
CA THR A 56 1.19 -7.99 5.44
C THR A 56 0.33 -8.05 6.69
N THR A 57 0.57 -9.01 7.60
CA THR A 57 -0.16 -9.11 8.88
C THR A 57 0.15 -7.93 9.79
N TYR A 58 1.43 -7.58 9.91
CA TYR A 58 1.88 -6.45 10.73
C TYR A 58 1.22 -5.13 10.27
N LEU A 59 1.26 -4.86 8.96
CA LEU A 59 0.65 -3.67 8.37
C LEU A 59 -0.86 -3.64 8.57
N PHE A 60 -1.54 -4.76 8.31
CA PHE A 60 -2.98 -4.90 8.49
C PHE A 60 -3.44 -4.39 9.86
N TRP A 61 -2.76 -4.82 10.92
CA TRP A 61 -3.05 -4.40 12.29
C TRP A 61 -2.65 -2.95 12.55
N LYS A 62 -1.47 -2.54 12.11
CA LYS A 62 -0.92 -1.21 12.39
C LYS A 62 -1.78 -0.08 11.80
N ILE A 63 -2.31 -0.28 10.59
CA ILE A 63 -3.21 0.68 9.95
C ILE A 63 -4.69 0.45 10.31
N LYS A 64 -5.00 -0.58 11.11
CA LYS A 64 -6.37 -0.93 11.52
C LYS A 64 -7.30 -1.22 10.33
N ALA A 65 -6.81 -2.00 9.36
CA ALA A 65 -7.50 -2.31 8.11
C ALA A 65 -8.86 -3.00 8.32
N ASN A 66 -9.04 -3.74 9.42
CA ASN A 66 -10.31 -4.37 9.80
C ASN A 66 -11.34 -3.41 10.44
N GLN A 67 -10.92 -2.22 10.88
CA GLN A 67 -11.78 -1.29 11.62
C GLN A 67 -12.23 -0.11 10.76
N ASN A 68 -11.63 0.08 9.59
CA ASN A 68 -11.91 1.18 8.70
C ASN A 68 -11.82 0.70 7.25
N ASN A 69 -12.91 0.88 6.50
CA ASN A 69 -13.01 0.37 5.13
C ASN A 69 -11.96 0.99 4.21
N GLU A 70 -11.73 2.30 4.26
CA GLU A 70 -10.72 2.98 3.45
C GLU A 70 -9.32 2.43 3.74
N ASN A 71 -8.98 2.20 5.01
CA ASN A 71 -7.72 1.55 5.38
C ASN A 71 -7.64 0.10 4.88
N GLY A 72 -8.76 -0.62 4.87
CA GLY A 72 -8.87 -1.94 4.26
C GLY A 72 -8.63 -1.92 2.75
N GLU A 73 -9.16 -0.93 2.04
CA GLU A 73 -8.93 -0.74 0.61
C GLU A 73 -7.46 -0.40 0.32
N TYR A 74 -6.89 0.54 1.07
CA TYR A 74 -5.47 0.92 0.95
C TYR A 74 -4.53 -0.25 1.28
N PHE A 75 -4.88 -1.05 2.28
CA PHE A 75 -4.19 -2.31 2.57
C PHE A 75 -4.19 -3.24 1.35
N LEU A 76 -5.35 -3.43 0.72
CA LEU A 76 -5.46 -4.31 -0.44
C LEU A 76 -4.73 -3.76 -1.67
N MET A 77 -4.68 -2.44 -1.86
CA MET A 77 -3.81 -1.82 -2.87
C MET A 77 -2.34 -2.15 -2.60
N TRP A 78 -1.85 -1.91 -1.37
CA TRP A 78 -0.46 -2.22 -0.97
C TRP A 78 -0.12 -3.70 -1.15
N LEU A 79 -1.00 -4.60 -0.71
CA LEU A 79 -0.86 -6.04 -0.87
C LEU A 79 -0.79 -6.41 -2.36
N SER A 80 -1.62 -5.78 -3.19
CA SER A 80 -1.64 -6.01 -4.63
C SER A 80 -0.33 -5.61 -5.29
N ASP A 81 0.36 -4.58 -4.80
CA ASP A 81 1.69 -4.23 -5.31
C ASP A 81 2.71 -5.35 -5.10
N LYS A 82 2.73 -5.94 -3.91
CA LYS A 82 3.67 -7.03 -3.59
C LYS A 82 3.35 -8.28 -4.40
N LEU A 83 2.08 -8.66 -4.44
CA LEU A 83 1.62 -9.81 -5.22
C LEU A 83 1.86 -9.62 -6.72
N PHE A 84 1.70 -8.42 -7.25
CA PHE A 84 1.95 -8.14 -8.66
C PHE A 84 3.43 -8.28 -9.03
N LYS A 85 4.36 -7.87 -8.14
CA LYS A 85 5.80 -8.10 -8.33
C LYS A 85 6.13 -9.60 -8.36
N MET A 86 5.65 -10.36 -7.38
CA MET A 86 5.81 -11.83 -7.35
C MET A 86 5.24 -12.49 -8.61
N HIS A 87 4.05 -12.04 -9.04
CA HIS A 87 3.41 -12.56 -10.24
C HIS A 87 4.27 -12.30 -11.49
N LYS A 88 4.86 -11.11 -11.62
CA LYS A 88 5.74 -10.77 -12.73
C LYS A 88 7.03 -11.59 -12.75
N GLU A 89 7.59 -11.90 -11.59
CA GLU A 89 8.83 -12.70 -11.46
C GLU A 89 8.61 -14.18 -11.77
N ASP A 90 7.46 -14.73 -11.37
CA ASP A 90 7.09 -16.14 -11.59
C ASP A 90 6.56 -16.41 -13.02
N LYS A 91 6.05 -15.37 -13.68
CA LYS A 91 5.40 -15.49 -14.97
C LYS A 91 6.35 -15.93 -16.09
N ARG A 92 5.87 -16.83 -16.95
CA ARG A 92 6.57 -17.22 -18.19
C ARG A 92 6.29 -16.24 -19.33
N GLU A 93 7.24 -16.13 -20.26
CA GLU A 93 7.06 -15.31 -21.46
C GLU A 93 5.82 -15.75 -22.24
N GLY A 94 4.98 -14.79 -22.64
CA GLY A 94 3.72 -15.05 -23.36
C GLY A 94 2.48 -15.34 -22.50
N GLU A 95 2.61 -15.57 -21.19
CA GLU A 95 1.44 -15.74 -20.31
C GLU A 95 0.62 -14.44 -20.18
N ASN A 96 -0.64 -14.54 -19.77
CA ASN A 96 -1.48 -13.38 -19.52
C ASN A 96 -1.18 -12.78 -18.13
N ASN A 97 -1.16 -11.45 -18.01
CA ASN A 97 -1.05 -10.74 -16.71
C ASN A 97 -2.40 -10.60 -15.98
N ARG A 98 -3.48 -11.18 -16.53
CA ARG A 98 -4.81 -11.11 -15.92
C ARG A 98 -4.92 -12.22 -14.88
N ILE A 99 -4.79 -11.81 -13.63
CA ILE A 99 -5.06 -12.58 -12.43
C ILE A 99 -5.81 -11.67 -11.46
N THR A 100 -6.73 -12.22 -10.67
CA THR A 100 -7.40 -11.46 -9.62
C THR A 100 -6.51 -11.34 -8.38
N LEU A 101 -6.87 -10.42 -7.49
CA LEU A 101 -6.19 -10.29 -6.20
C LEU A 101 -6.28 -11.57 -5.36
N ASP A 102 -7.45 -12.23 -5.31
CA ASP A 102 -7.64 -13.47 -4.56
C ASP A 102 -6.85 -14.65 -5.16
N GLU A 103 -6.82 -14.79 -6.48
CA GLU A 103 -6.02 -15.80 -7.16
C GLU A 103 -4.53 -15.63 -6.87
N ALA A 104 -4.03 -14.39 -6.94
CA ALA A 104 -2.63 -14.09 -6.66
C ALA A 104 -2.30 -14.31 -5.17
N TYR A 105 -3.18 -13.90 -4.26
CA TYR A 105 -3.02 -14.16 -2.83
C TYR A 105 -2.91 -15.66 -2.54
N LYS A 106 -3.81 -16.47 -3.11
CA LYS A 106 -3.79 -17.94 -2.97
C LYS A 106 -2.52 -18.56 -3.53
N LYS A 107 -2.06 -18.06 -4.67
CA LYS A 107 -0.88 -18.59 -5.36
C LYS A 107 0.42 -18.26 -4.62
N TYR A 108 0.56 -17.04 -4.12
CA TYR A 108 1.86 -16.52 -3.66
C TYR A 108 1.99 -16.31 -2.15
N LEU A 109 0.89 -16.22 -1.38
CA LEU A 109 0.96 -15.91 0.06
C LEU A 109 0.23 -16.91 0.96
N ASP A 110 -0.85 -17.54 0.51
CA ASP A 110 -1.72 -18.36 1.40
C ASP A 110 -0.99 -19.50 2.13
N LYS A 111 0.09 -20.02 1.55
CA LYS A 111 0.92 -21.06 2.17
C LYS A 111 1.95 -20.54 3.18
N ASP A 112 2.26 -19.24 3.13
CA ASP A 112 3.39 -18.62 3.83
C ASP A 112 2.97 -17.60 4.91
N ILE A 113 1.67 -17.38 5.07
CA ILE A 113 1.09 -16.31 5.91
C ILE A 113 0.50 -16.80 7.25
N GLY A 114 0.72 -18.08 7.55
CA GLY A 114 0.15 -18.75 8.73
C GLY A 114 -1.37 -18.85 8.67
N ASP A 115 -2.02 -18.97 9.84
CA ASP A 115 -3.48 -19.15 9.91
C ASP A 115 -4.30 -17.87 9.68
N TYR A 116 -3.65 -16.74 9.37
CA TYR A 116 -4.31 -15.45 9.32
C TYR A 116 -5.03 -15.21 7.98
N LYS A 117 -6.35 -15.45 7.98
CA LYS A 117 -7.21 -15.23 6.80
C LYS A 117 -7.78 -13.82 6.76
N TYR A 118 -7.08 -12.88 6.12
CA TYR A 118 -7.49 -11.46 5.99
C TYR A 118 -8.90 -11.29 5.47
N TRP A 119 -9.31 -12.14 4.52
CA TRP A 119 -10.60 -12.04 3.88
C TRP A 119 -11.79 -12.15 4.85
N ASN A 120 -11.63 -12.89 5.95
CA ASN A 120 -12.66 -13.02 6.98
C ASN A 120 -12.74 -11.78 7.89
N ARG A 121 -11.79 -10.86 7.77
CA ARG A 121 -11.68 -9.62 8.56
C ARG A 121 -11.91 -8.37 7.71
N LEU A 122 -12.08 -8.54 6.40
CA LEU A 122 -12.25 -7.49 5.39
C LEU A 122 -13.62 -7.61 4.72
N ASP A 123 -14.65 -8.03 5.45
CA ASP A 123 -15.99 -8.32 4.90
C ASP A 123 -16.59 -7.15 4.12
N ASN A 124 -16.32 -5.91 4.53
CA ASN A 124 -16.84 -4.72 3.87
C ASN A 124 -16.13 -4.40 2.54
N VAL A 125 -14.90 -4.88 2.35
CA VAL A 125 -14.09 -4.62 1.14
C VAL A 125 -13.83 -5.91 0.35
N LYS A 126 -14.54 -7.00 0.69
CA LYS A 126 -14.41 -8.32 0.05
C LYS A 126 -14.72 -8.31 -1.45
N GLY A 127 -15.46 -7.31 -1.93
CA GLY A 127 -15.71 -7.11 -3.37
C GLY A 127 -14.44 -6.86 -4.18
N LEU A 128 -13.33 -6.50 -3.54
CA LEU A 128 -12.02 -6.33 -4.18
C LEU A 128 -11.26 -7.65 -4.40
N LYS A 129 -11.76 -8.79 -3.91
CA LYS A 129 -11.16 -10.12 -4.18
C LYS A 129 -10.97 -10.37 -5.67
N ASP A 130 -12.01 -10.04 -6.44
CA ASP A 130 -12.06 -10.27 -7.89
C ASP A 130 -11.49 -9.10 -8.69
N ALA A 131 -10.93 -8.09 -8.01
CA ALA A 131 -10.29 -6.96 -8.67
C ALA A 131 -9.06 -7.44 -9.46
N ASN A 132 -8.82 -6.79 -10.60
CA ASN A 132 -7.67 -7.08 -11.42
C ASN A 132 -6.40 -6.65 -10.70
N LEU A 133 -5.46 -7.59 -10.49
CA LEU A 133 -4.25 -7.36 -9.71
C LEU A 133 -3.40 -6.20 -10.26
N ARG A 134 -3.29 -6.10 -11.59
CA ARG A 134 -2.55 -5.01 -12.25
C ARG A 134 -3.19 -3.66 -11.97
N HIS A 135 -4.52 -3.55 -12.03
CA HIS A 135 -5.19 -2.27 -11.72
C HIS A 135 -4.96 -1.88 -10.26
N MET A 136 -5.11 -2.81 -9.33
CA MET A 136 -4.84 -2.55 -7.91
C MET A 136 -3.38 -2.15 -7.63
N ASN A 137 -2.42 -2.68 -8.39
CA ASN A 137 -1.03 -2.21 -8.38
C ASN A 137 -0.91 -0.74 -8.83
N GLU A 138 -1.59 -0.32 -9.90
CA GLU A 138 -1.58 1.08 -10.33
C GLU A 138 -2.24 2.02 -9.29
N PHE A 139 -3.31 1.56 -8.64
CA PHE A 139 -3.90 2.27 -7.49
C PHE A 139 -2.89 2.47 -6.35
N TYR A 140 -2.08 1.45 -6.05
CA TYR A 140 -1.06 1.58 -5.03
C TYR A 140 0.04 2.57 -5.41
N LYS A 141 0.45 2.65 -6.69
CA LYS A 141 1.42 3.66 -7.12
C LYS A 141 0.91 5.07 -6.86
N LEU A 142 -0.36 5.32 -7.16
CA LEU A 142 -1.00 6.60 -6.87
C LEU A 142 -1.04 6.86 -5.36
N LEU A 143 -1.49 5.89 -4.55
CA LEU A 143 -1.46 6.00 -3.09
C LEU A 143 -0.05 6.28 -2.55
N ASN A 144 0.96 5.60 -3.07
CA ASN A 144 2.36 5.78 -2.70
C ASN A 144 2.84 7.20 -3.03
N SER A 145 2.54 7.73 -4.22
CA SER A 145 2.87 9.11 -4.59
C SER A 145 2.18 10.14 -3.68
N ILE A 146 0.89 9.92 -3.36
CA ILE A 146 0.16 10.74 -2.38
C ILE A 146 0.84 10.68 -1.01
N CYS A 147 1.22 9.49 -0.54
CA CYS A 147 1.87 9.31 0.74
C CYS A 147 3.26 9.95 0.82
N LYS A 148 4.07 9.86 -0.25
CA LYS A 148 5.33 10.59 -0.34
C LYS A 148 5.11 12.09 -0.21
N THR A 149 4.09 12.62 -0.90
CA THR A 149 3.71 14.04 -0.77
C THR A 149 3.39 14.40 0.68
N ILE A 150 2.51 13.61 1.33
CA ILE A 150 2.09 13.82 2.71
C ILE A 150 3.27 13.80 3.69
N VAL A 151 4.13 12.79 3.61
CA VAL A 151 5.24 12.60 4.56
C VAL A 151 6.38 13.59 4.32
N SER A 152 6.62 14.01 3.08
CA SER A 152 7.65 14.99 2.73
C SER A 152 7.31 16.42 3.17
N TYR A 153 6.04 16.71 3.46
CA TYR A 153 5.64 18.08 3.80
C TYR A 153 6.14 18.49 5.19
N ASN A 154 6.94 19.55 5.21
CA ASN A 154 7.37 20.21 6.43
C ASN A 154 7.30 21.74 6.22
N PRO A 155 6.40 22.45 6.93
CA PRO A 155 6.17 23.88 6.73
C PRO A 155 7.40 24.75 7.04
N LYS A 156 8.42 24.21 7.73
CA LYS A 156 9.61 24.94 8.17
C LYS A 156 10.81 24.78 7.23
N SER A 157 10.66 24.12 6.07
CA SER A 157 11.77 23.84 5.15
C SER A 157 11.42 24.19 3.70
N ALA A 158 12.20 25.12 3.12
CA ALA A 158 12.06 25.54 1.73
C ALA A 158 12.37 24.41 0.71
N GLU A 159 13.30 23.50 1.04
CA GLU A 159 13.62 22.33 0.22
C GLU A 159 12.43 21.35 0.16
N ASN A 160 11.68 21.24 1.25
CA ASN A 160 10.49 20.39 1.31
C ASN A 160 9.30 20.95 0.52
N ASN A 161 9.20 22.27 0.35
CA ASN A 161 8.21 22.88 -0.55
C ASN A 161 8.46 22.48 -2.02
N LYS A 162 9.72 22.35 -2.44
CA LYS A 162 10.07 21.86 -3.78
C LYS A 162 9.70 20.39 -3.97
N ASN A 163 10.02 19.53 -2.99
CA ASN A 163 9.66 18.11 -3.02
C ASN A 163 8.14 17.91 -3.00
N PHE A 164 7.40 18.71 -2.25
CA PHE A 164 5.94 18.73 -2.26
C PHE A 164 5.37 19.01 -3.65
N ILE A 165 5.86 20.04 -4.36
CA ILE A 165 5.42 20.37 -5.73
C ILE A 165 5.71 19.21 -6.69
N ILE A 166 6.90 18.61 -6.61
CA ILE A 166 7.30 17.48 -7.46
C ILE A 166 6.38 16.29 -7.21
N ASN A 167 6.21 15.88 -5.96
CA ASN A 167 5.40 14.71 -5.60
C ASN A 167 3.91 14.93 -5.90
N SER A 168 3.38 16.15 -5.70
CA SER A 168 2.02 16.53 -6.11
C SER A 168 1.84 16.42 -7.63
N THR A 169 2.82 16.89 -8.40
CA THR A 169 2.80 16.79 -9.87
C THR A 169 2.84 15.34 -10.32
N GLU A 170 3.65 14.51 -9.68
CA GLU A 170 3.70 13.06 -9.95
C GLU A 170 2.36 12.38 -9.64
N SER A 171 1.75 12.68 -8.49
CA SER A 171 0.43 12.16 -8.12
C SER A 171 -0.63 12.51 -9.16
N PHE A 172 -0.63 13.76 -9.65
CA PHE A 172 -1.53 14.21 -10.70
C PHE A 172 -1.30 13.47 -12.02
N ASN A 173 -0.04 13.33 -12.42
CA ASN A 173 0.35 12.62 -13.65
C ASN A 173 0.01 11.12 -13.61
N GLN A 174 -0.05 10.51 -12.42
CA GLN A 174 -0.53 9.13 -12.24
C GLN A 174 -2.06 9.03 -12.19
N TYR A 175 -2.73 10.02 -11.58
CA TYR A 175 -4.19 10.02 -11.42
C TYR A 175 -4.93 10.04 -12.77
N MET A 176 -4.56 10.94 -13.69
CA MET A 176 -5.35 11.13 -14.92
C MET A 176 -5.37 9.90 -15.84
N PRO A 177 -4.23 9.26 -16.14
CA PRO A 177 -4.22 8.02 -16.93
C PRO A 177 -4.98 6.88 -16.22
N LEU A 178 -4.84 6.78 -14.90
CA LEU A 178 -5.57 5.76 -14.12
C LEU A 178 -7.08 5.97 -14.22
N TYR A 179 -7.56 7.21 -14.02
CA TYR A 179 -8.97 7.58 -14.17
C TYR A 179 -9.50 7.20 -15.55
N GLN A 180 -8.80 7.54 -16.62
CA GLN A 180 -9.22 7.21 -17.99
C GLN A 180 -9.37 5.68 -18.17
N ASN A 181 -8.41 4.91 -17.67
CA ASN A 181 -8.38 3.45 -17.78
C ASN A 181 -9.50 2.75 -16.99
N VAL A 182 -9.93 3.32 -15.86
CA VAL A 182 -10.91 2.70 -14.96
C VAL A 182 -12.27 3.40 -14.93
N SER A 183 -12.45 4.45 -15.75
CA SER A 183 -13.62 5.35 -15.76
C SER A 183 -14.98 4.69 -15.92
N LYS A 184 -15.03 3.45 -16.42
CA LYS A 184 -16.27 2.68 -16.63
C LYS A 184 -16.60 1.70 -15.49
N CYS A 185 -15.80 1.67 -14.42
CA CYS A 185 -15.97 0.73 -13.32
C CYS A 185 -16.22 1.49 -12.01
N ASP A 186 -17.46 1.41 -11.52
CA ASP A 186 -17.89 2.12 -10.30
C ASP A 186 -17.04 1.78 -9.08
N SER A 187 -16.67 0.50 -8.91
CA SER A 187 -15.80 0.07 -7.82
C SER A 187 -14.42 0.73 -7.88
N TYR A 188 -13.85 0.91 -9.07
CA TYR A 188 -12.56 1.61 -9.23
C TYR A 188 -12.70 3.13 -9.11
N LEU A 189 -13.82 3.70 -9.54
CA LEU A 189 -14.13 5.11 -9.27
C LEU A 189 -14.23 5.38 -7.77
N HIS A 190 -14.83 4.47 -7.00
CA HIS A 190 -14.87 4.56 -5.54
C HIS A 190 -13.46 4.62 -4.91
N LEU A 191 -12.56 3.75 -5.36
CA LEU A 191 -11.17 3.76 -4.90
C LEU A 191 -10.46 5.08 -5.23
N LEU A 192 -10.67 5.61 -6.45
CA LEU A 192 -10.13 6.91 -6.86
C LEU A 192 -10.67 8.04 -5.99
N ASP A 193 -11.96 8.04 -5.69
CA ASP A 193 -12.59 9.04 -4.84
C ASP A 193 -12.02 9.02 -3.42
N ASN A 194 -11.78 7.83 -2.86
CA ASN A 194 -11.17 7.72 -1.53
C ASN A 194 -9.72 8.24 -1.54
N LEU A 195 -8.92 7.95 -2.57
CA LEU A 195 -7.58 8.51 -2.72
C LEU A 195 -7.60 10.04 -2.85
N LYS A 196 -8.51 10.57 -3.68
CA LYS A 196 -8.72 12.02 -3.86
C LYS A 196 -9.11 12.70 -2.55
N LYS A 197 -10.05 12.12 -1.79
CA LYS A 197 -10.45 12.63 -0.46
C LYS A 197 -9.27 12.71 0.50
N THR A 198 -8.42 11.68 0.53
CA THR A 198 -7.21 11.66 1.37
C THR A 198 -6.26 12.79 1.00
N TYR A 199 -6.01 13.00 -0.29
CA TYR A 199 -5.17 14.09 -0.77
C TYR A 199 -5.74 15.48 -0.45
N GLU A 200 -7.02 15.71 -0.72
CA GLU A 200 -7.67 17.00 -0.45
C GLU A 200 -7.73 17.31 1.05
N LYS A 201 -7.97 16.32 1.91
CA LYS A 201 -7.94 16.51 3.38
C LYS A 201 -6.57 16.99 3.85
N PHE A 202 -5.51 16.42 3.30
CA PHE A 202 -4.15 16.86 3.58
C PHE A 202 -3.91 18.29 3.07
N ARG A 203 -4.32 18.60 1.84
CA ARG A 203 -4.21 19.95 1.27
C ARG A 203 -4.96 21.01 2.08
N THR A 204 -6.17 20.70 2.56
CA THR A 204 -6.93 21.58 3.46
C THR A 204 -6.18 21.80 4.78
N THR A 205 -5.55 20.75 5.33
CA THR A 205 -4.74 20.85 6.54
C THR A 205 -3.55 21.79 6.33
N ILE A 206 -2.88 21.70 5.18
CA ILE A 206 -1.79 22.60 4.81
C ILE A 206 -2.27 24.04 4.68
N LYS A 207 -3.33 24.30 3.90
CA LYS A 207 -3.86 25.66 3.69
C LYS A 207 -4.26 26.36 4.98
N ASN A 208 -4.76 25.61 5.95
CA ASN A 208 -5.09 26.16 7.27
C ASN A 208 -3.84 26.51 8.09
N ALA A 209 -2.71 25.84 7.85
CA ALA A 209 -1.43 26.07 8.52
C ALA A 209 -0.56 27.12 7.81
N ASP A 210 -0.64 27.21 6.48
CA ASP A 210 0.03 28.19 5.63
C ASP A 210 -0.89 28.59 4.46
N PRO A 211 -1.64 29.71 4.57
CA PRO A 211 -2.60 30.14 3.56
C PRO A 211 -2.00 30.52 2.21
N ASN A 212 -0.67 30.67 2.12
CA ASN A 212 0.02 31.09 0.90
C ASN A 212 0.43 29.90 -0.01
N LEU A 213 0.00 28.67 0.33
CA LEU A 213 0.35 27.41 -0.33
C LEU A 213 -0.84 26.72 -1.01
#